data_AF-A0A358HW45-F1
#
_entry.id   AF-A0A358HW45-F1
#
_cell.length_a   1.000
_cell.length_b   1.000
_cell.length_c   1.000
_cell.angle_alpha   90.00
_cell.angle_beta   90.00
_cell.angle_gamma   90.00
#
_symmetry.space_group_name_H-M   'P 1'
#
loop_
_entity.id
_entity.type
_entity.pdbx_description
1 polymer ?
#
loop_
_entity_poly.entity_id
_entity_poly.type
_entity_poly.pdbx_seq_one_letter_code
_entity_poly.pdbx_strand_id
1 'polypeptide(L)'
;MLYIVDRRKNPTGKSLGNRQRFMRRAKAQIKKAVEESIRTRGITDINNGDQVIIPGKTLKEPGFHHARRGGNRDYVLPGNKKFVQGDRVARPNEDGGGAGGSKASPDGDGEDEFQFTLTRDEFLDIFFEDLELPDLLKKSLKQTTAFRNARAGFSVQGTPANLSLVRTMRNSLARRIGLRRPKTDEIRDLEDQITTLQEKANKRPSGKLTKPDDEKLHALLADLENAKRRMKSIPFIDPIDTRYNQFQQIPDPNTQAVMFCLMDVSGSMSEQMKELGKRFFMLLHLFLHRRYEHVDVVFIRHTSRASEVDEETFFYSRETGGTIVSTALEEMKKVLKDRYPTDQWNIYAAQASDGDNYSNDGAKCTALLAEDLLPKCQYYAYIEITDEREAEIFAAAEGETALWKSYAPLAAVNPRFSLKRVTKAADIFPVFRELFAKNRAEAKT
;
A
#
# COMPACT_ATOMS: atom_id res chain seq x y z
N MET A 1 -4.34 0.56 -5.10
CA MET A 1 -5.25 -0.51 -5.60
C MET A 1 -6.14 0.14 -6.64
N LEU A 2 -5.98 -0.22 -7.92
CA LEU A 2 -6.65 0.44 -9.04
C LEU A 2 -8.19 0.29 -8.94
N TYR A 3 -8.93 1.40 -8.88
CA TYR A 3 -10.39 1.40 -8.78
C TYR A 3 -11.01 1.81 -10.12
N ILE A 4 -11.20 0.83 -11.01
CA ILE A 4 -11.83 1.08 -12.31
C ILE A 4 -13.35 1.25 -12.09
N VAL A 5 -13.86 2.47 -12.32
CA VAL A 5 -15.30 2.76 -12.25
C VAL A 5 -15.97 2.44 -13.59
N ASP A 6 -16.64 1.30 -13.68
CA ASP A 6 -17.49 0.96 -14.82
C ASP A 6 -18.81 1.73 -14.74
N ARG A 7 -18.98 2.76 -15.59
CA ARG A 7 -20.16 3.64 -15.62
C ARG A 7 -21.33 3.05 -16.43
N ARG A 8 -21.22 1.85 -16.99
CA ARG A 8 -22.30 1.25 -17.78
C ARG A 8 -23.52 1.00 -16.91
N LYS A 9 -24.71 1.33 -17.42
CA LYS A 9 -26.00 0.96 -16.80
C LYS A 9 -26.05 -0.56 -16.72
N ASN A 10 -25.83 -1.10 -15.53
CA ASN A 10 -25.76 -2.54 -15.31
C ASN A 10 -27.12 -3.16 -15.70
N PRO A 11 -27.21 -3.95 -16.79
CA PRO A 11 -28.46 -4.57 -17.15
C PRO A 11 -28.83 -5.53 -16.03
N THR A 12 -30.08 -5.42 -15.58
CA THR A 12 -30.64 -6.15 -14.45
C THR A 12 -30.55 -7.67 -14.67
N GLY A 13 -29.52 -8.30 -14.10
CA GLY A 13 -29.47 -9.75 -13.90
C GLY A 13 -28.16 -10.45 -14.29
N LYS A 14 -27.45 -10.92 -13.26
CA LYS A 14 -26.66 -12.18 -13.24
C LYS A 14 -25.40 -12.31 -14.12
N SER A 15 -24.39 -11.44 -13.98
CA SER A 15 -23.04 -11.84 -14.44
C SER A 15 -21.86 -11.24 -13.66
N LEU A 16 -21.86 -11.29 -12.33
CA LEU A 16 -20.67 -10.92 -11.52
C LEU A 16 -19.38 -11.58 -12.04
N GLY A 17 -19.46 -12.84 -12.48
CA GLY A 17 -18.34 -13.55 -13.10
C GLY A 17 -17.89 -12.98 -14.45
N ASN A 18 -18.82 -12.59 -15.33
CA ASN A 18 -18.45 -11.97 -16.61
C ASN A 18 -17.88 -10.57 -16.38
N ARG A 19 -18.45 -9.81 -15.45
CA ARG A 19 -17.92 -8.51 -15.04
C ARG A 19 -16.50 -8.65 -14.51
N GLN A 20 -16.22 -9.59 -13.61
CA GLN A 20 -14.85 -9.85 -13.15
C GLN A 20 -13.89 -10.22 -14.30
N ARG A 21 -14.33 -11.06 -15.25
CA ARG A 21 -13.55 -11.41 -16.44
C ARG A 21 -13.31 -10.21 -17.36
N PHE A 22 -14.32 -9.36 -17.54
CA PHE A 22 -14.20 -8.10 -18.28
C PHE A 22 -13.17 -7.18 -17.60
N MET A 23 -13.30 -6.94 -16.29
CA MET A 23 -12.37 -6.09 -15.54
C MET A 23 -10.95 -6.62 -15.60
N ARG A 24 -10.76 -7.94 -15.53
CA ARG A 24 -9.43 -8.56 -15.68
C ARG A 24 -8.85 -8.35 -17.09
N ARG A 25 -9.66 -8.51 -18.14
CA ARG A 25 -9.24 -8.24 -19.52
C ARG A 25 -8.92 -6.75 -19.74
N ALA A 26 -9.78 -5.86 -19.26
CA ALA A 26 -9.57 -4.42 -19.30
C ALA A 26 -8.28 -4.03 -18.60
N LYS A 27 -8.06 -4.50 -17.37
CA LYS A 27 -6.81 -4.25 -16.63
C LYS A 27 -5.57 -4.74 -17.40
N ALA A 28 -5.62 -5.94 -17.98
CA ALA A 28 -4.51 -6.45 -18.77
C ALA A 28 -4.23 -5.62 -20.04
N GLN A 29 -5.27 -5.09 -20.69
CA GLN A 29 -5.11 -4.21 -21.85
C GLN A 29 -4.61 -2.81 -21.45
N ILE A 30 -5.14 -2.24 -20.37
CA ILE A 30 -4.66 -0.97 -19.80
C ILE A 30 -3.16 -1.10 -19.53
N LYS A 31 -2.74 -2.18 -18.87
CA LYS A 31 -1.32 -2.42 -18.57
C LYS A 31 -0.45 -2.49 -19.82
N LYS A 32 -0.87 -3.24 -20.85
CA LYS A 32 -0.14 -3.32 -22.13
C LYS A 32 -0.05 -1.96 -22.82
N ALA A 33 -1.13 -1.20 -22.84
CA ALA A 33 -1.16 0.10 -23.48
C ALA A 33 -0.31 1.14 -22.71
N VAL A 34 -0.26 1.06 -21.38
CA VAL A 34 0.65 1.84 -20.53
C VAL A 34 2.11 1.50 -20.83
N GLU A 35 2.46 0.21 -20.92
CA GLU A 35 3.82 -0.23 -21.29
C GLU A 35 4.23 0.25 -22.70
N GLU A 36 3.31 0.24 -23.66
CA GLU A 36 3.55 0.68 -25.04
C GLU A 36 3.66 2.22 -25.17
N SER A 37 2.85 2.95 -24.42
CA SER A 37 2.90 4.43 -24.34
C SER A 37 4.30 4.91 -23.95
N ILE A 38 4.93 4.26 -22.97
CA ILE A 38 6.26 4.63 -22.44
C ILE A 38 7.41 4.25 -23.38
N ARG A 39 7.27 3.16 -24.15
CA ARG A 39 8.26 2.85 -25.20
C ARG A 39 8.30 3.93 -26.27
N THR A 40 7.15 4.54 -26.53
CA THR A 40 6.97 5.53 -27.60
C THR A 40 7.22 6.96 -27.12
N ARG A 41 6.86 7.28 -25.87
CA ARG A 41 7.02 8.60 -25.25
C ARG A 41 8.01 8.53 -24.10
N GLY A 42 9.05 9.37 -24.16
CA GLY A 42 10.06 9.46 -23.10
C GLY A 42 9.43 9.77 -21.73
N ILE A 43 10.03 9.21 -20.67
CA ILE A 43 9.61 9.26 -19.26
C ILE A 43 9.30 10.69 -18.73
N THR A 44 9.79 11.73 -19.40
CA THR A 44 9.66 13.14 -19.01
C THR A 44 8.25 13.72 -19.10
N ASP A 45 7.33 13.12 -19.88
CA ASP A 45 5.97 13.65 -20.09
C ASP A 45 4.89 13.09 -19.14
N ILE A 46 5.27 12.35 -18.09
CA ILE A 46 4.35 11.69 -17.12
C ILE A 46 3.57 12.70 -16.23
N ASN A 47 3.86 14.00 -16.32
CA ASN A 47 3.20 15.02 -15.51
C ASN A 47 1.75 15.30 -15.91
N ASN A 48 1.36 15.02 -17.16
CA ASN A 48 -0.02 15.22 -17.63
C ASN A 48 -0.78 13.90 -17.57
N GLY A 49 -1.95 13.89 -16.91
CA GLY A 49 -2.79 12.69 -16.77
C GLY A 49 -2.99 11.99 -18.11
N ASP A 50 -2.66 10.71 -18.16
CA ASP A 50 -2.48 10.00 -19.44
C ASP A 50 -3.84 9.48 -19.96
N GLN A 51 -4.10 9.72 -21.24
CA GLN A 51 -5.29 9.20 -21.92
C GLN A 51 -4.89 7.95 -22.70
N VAL A 52 -5.27 6.80 -22.17
CA VAL A 52 -4.95 5.50 -22.76
C VAL A 52 -6.15 5.01 -23.57
N ILE A 53 -5.99 4.93 -24.89
CA ILE A 53 -7.01 4.40 -25.80
C ILE A 53 -6.81 2.89 -25.91
N ILE A 54 -7.88 2.13 -25.66
CA ILE A 54 -7.86 0.66 -25.75
C ILE A 54 -8.75 0.21 -26.90
N PRO A 55 -8.22 -0.63 -27.82
CA PRO A 55 -9.02 -1.19 -28.90
C PRO A 55 -10.22 -1.99 -28.37
N GLY A 56 -11.43 -1.57 -28.73
CA GLY A 56 -12.67 -2.19 -28.23
C GLY A 56 -12.90 -3.63 -28.70
N LYS A 57 -12.24 -4.08 -29.77
CA LYS A 57 -12.36 -5.44 -30.31
C LYS A 57 -12.06 -6.52 -29.28
N THR A 58 -11.10 -6.27 -28.38
CA THR A 58 -10.63 -7.22 -27.35
C THR A 58 -11.51 -7.25 -26.10
N LEU A 59 -12.33 -6.22 -25.91
CA LEU A 59 -13.20 -6.00 -24.75
C LEU A 59 -14.63 -6.52 -24.95
N LYS A 60 -14.98 -6.96 -26.16
CA LYS A 60 -16.31 -7.50 -26.47
C LYS A 60 -16.62 -8.73 -25.61
N GLU A 61 -17.87 -8.78 -25.15
CA GLU A 61 -18.44 -9.94 -24.47
C GLU A 61 -19.13 -10.82 -25.51
N PRO A 62 -18.92 -12.15 -25.50
CA PRO A 62 -19.66 -13.03 -26.40
C PRO A 62 -21.14 -13.05 -26.00
N GLY A 63 -22.00 -12.66 -26.93
CA GLY A 63 -23.45 -12.74 -26.79
C GLY A 63 -23.96 -14.08 -27.32
N PHE A 64 -24.74 -14.78 -26.52
CA PHE A 64 -25.49 -15.94 -26.99
C PHE A 64 -26.92 -15.50 -27.33
N HIS A 65 -27.37 -15.85 -28.54
CA HIS A 65 -28.72 -15.63 -28.99
C HIS A 65 -29.30 -16.94 -29.51
N HIS A 66 -30.60 -17.16 -29.28
CA HIS A 66 -31.26 -18.32 -29.86
C HIS A 66 -31.26 -18.21 -31.39
N ALA A 67 -30.63 -19.18 -32.05
CA ALA A 67 -30.44 -19.20 -33.50
C ALA A 67 -31.78 -19.23 -34.24
N ARG A 68 -32.18 -18.14 -34.91
CA ARG A 68 -33.52 -17.94 -35.52
C ARG A 68 -33.98 -19.07 -36.46
N ARG A 69 -33.05 -19.77 -37.12
CA ARG A 69 -33.33 -20.79 -38.16
C ARG A 69 -33.20 -22.26 -37.69
N GLY A 70 -33.02 -22.53 -36.40
CA GLY A 70 -32.84 -23.91 -35.91
C GLY A 70 -33.34 -24.20 -34.49
N GLY A 71 -33.34 -25.50 -34.16
CA GLY A 71 -33.80 -26.06 -32.88
C GLY A 71 -35.28 -26.47 -32.88
N ASN A 72 -35.66 -27.35 -31.94
CA ASN A 72 -37.07 -27.63 -31.65
C ASN A 72 -37.63 -26.48 -30.81
N ARG A 73 -38.72 -25.85 -31.26
CA ARG A 73 -39.25 -24.61 -30.66
C ARG A 73 -40.75 -24.74 -30.48
N ASP A 74 -41.18 -24.71 -29.23
CA ASP A 74 -42.59 -24.58 -28.88
C ASP A 74 -42.89 -23.11 -28.63
N TYR A 75 -43.80 -22.53 -29.40
CA TYR A 75 -44.28 -21.17 -29.20
C TYR A 75 -45.80 -21.13 -29.32
N VAL A 76 -46.42 -20.29 -28.49
CA VAL A 76 -47.86 -20.11 -28.49
C VAL A 76 -48.20 -19.01 -29.49
N LEU A 77 -48.85 -19.39 -30.59
CA LEU A 77 -49.43 -18.44 -31.52
C LEU A 77 -50.74 -17.88 -30.94
N PRO A 78 -51.02 -16.57 -31.05
CA PRO A 78 -52.27 -16.02 -30.57
C PRO A 78 -53.46 -16.62 -31.33
N GLY A 79 -54.30 -17.34 -30.58
CA GLY A 79 -55.73 -17.57 -30.80
C GLY A 79 -56.18 -17.73 -32.24
N ASN A 80 -56.20 -18.97 -32.69
CA ASN A 80 -56.67 -19.36 -34.00
C ASN A 80 -58.21 -19.32 -34.11
N LYS A 81 -58.77 -18.62 -35.12
CA LYS A 81 -60.20 -18.71 -35.51
C LYS A 81 -60.45 -19.60 -36.73
N LYS A 82 -59.41 -20.16 -37.38
CA LYS A 82 -59.51 -20.75 -38.73
C LYS A 82 -58.83 -22.11 -38.96
N PHE A 83 -57.87 -22.53 -38.13
CA PHE A 83 -57.12 -23.79 -38.30
C PHE A 83 -57.65 -24.89 -37.37
N VAL A 84 -57.48 -26.15 -37.74
CA VAL A 84 -57.83 -27.34 -36.94
C VAL A 84 -56.58 -28.19 -36.71
N GLN A 85 -56.61 -29.06 -35.70
CA GLN A 85 -55.48 -29.96 -35.39
C GLN A 85 -55.11 -30.80 -36.63
N GLY A 86 -53.90 -30.63 -37.15
CA GLY A 86 -53.40 -31.29 -38.36
C GLY A 86 -53.01 -30.34 -39.51
N ASP A 87 -53.41 -29.07 -39.43
CA ASP A 87 -53.10 -28.08 -40.47
C ASP A 87 -51.60 -27.73 -40.56
N ARG A 88 -51.08 -27.63 -41.79
CA ARG A 88 -49.72 -27.18 -42.07
C ARG A 88 -49.71 -25.66 -42.32
N VAL A 89 -49.14 -24.90 -41.40
CA VAL A 89 -48.97 -23.45 -41.56
C VAL A 89 -47.77 -23.19 -42.48
N ALA A 90 -47.97 -22.37 -43.52
CA ALA A 90 -46.88 -21.93 -44.38
C ALA A 90 -45.81 -21.20 -43.55
N ARG A 91 -44.54 -21.55 -43.75
CA ARG A 91 -43.43 -20.87 -43.11
C ARG A 91 -43.50 -19.38 -43.49
N PRO A 92 -43.40 -18.43 -42.54
CA PRO A 92 -43.43 -17.01 -42.89
C PRO A 92 -42.39 -16.72 -43.97
N ASN A 93 -42.80 -16.12 -45.08
CA ASN A 93 -41.87 -15.63 -46.10
C ASN A 93 -41.00 -14.52 -45.48
N GLU A 94 -39.72 -14.51 -45.85
CA GLU A 94 -38.66 -13.79 -45.13
C GLU A 94 -38.76 -12.25 -45.13
N ASP A 95 -39.71 -11.65 -45.84
CA ASP A 95 -39.79 -10.19 -46.01
C ASP A 95 -40.63 -9.44 -44.98
N GLY A 96 -41.06 -10.11 -43.91
CA GLY A 96 -41.75 -9.50 -42.77
C GLY A 96 -40.84 -9.07 -41.62
N GLY A 97 -39.58 -8.73 -41.91
CA GLY A 97 -38.64 -8.21 -40.93
C GLY A 97 -39.06 -6.80 -40.49
N GLY A 98 -39.67 -6.71 -39.30
CA GLY A 98 -40.00 -5.45 -38.66
C GLY A 98 -38.83 -4.46 -38.73
N ALA A 99 -39.14 -3.30 -39.30
CA ALA A 99 -38.31 -2.12 -39.37
C ALA A 99 -37.89 -1.67 -37.95
N GLY A 100 -36.78 -2.22 -37.46
CA GLY A 100 -35.94 -1.62 -36.44
C GLY A 100 -34.64 -1.24 -37.14
N GLY A 101 -34.53 0.04 -37.52
CA GLY A 101 -33.50 0.53 -38.44
C GLY A 101 -32.08 0.19 -37.99
N SER A 102 -31.39 -0.65 -38.77
CA SER A 102 -29.95 -0.61 -38.91
C SER A 102 -29.63 0.09 -40.22
N LYS A 103 -29.82 1.41 -40.27
CA LYS A 103 -29.07 2.23 -41.23
C LYS A 103 -27.64 2.23 -40.73
N ALA A 104 -26.80 1.41 -41.34
CA ALA A 104 -25.36 1.66 -41.32
C ALA A 104 -25.13 2.94 -42.12
N SER A 105 -24.68 4.00 -41.45
CA SER A 105 -24.16 5.20 -42.11
C SER A 105 -22.87 4.83 -42.87
N PRO A 106 -22.60 5.44 -44.04
CA PRO A 106 -21.34 5.25 -44.77
C PRO A 106 -20.13 5.86 -44.03
N ASP A 107 -20.38 6.85 -43.16
CA ASP A 107 -19.44 7.29 -42.14
C ASP A 107 -19.61 6.40 -40.91
N GLY A 108 -19.04 5.21 -40.99
CA GLY A 108 -18.93 4.30 -39.87
C GLY A 108 -17.85 4.77 -38.91
N ASP A 109 -18.10 5.86 -38.18
CA ASP A 109 -17.46 6.05 -36.87
C ASP A 109 -17.94 4.91 -35.99
N GLY A 110 -17.14 3.84 -35.96
CA GLY A 110 -17.38 2.68 -35.13
C GLY A 110 -17.25 3.11 -33.67
N GLU A 111 -18.39 3.44 -33.05
CA GLU A 111 -18.50 3.53 -31.59
C GLU A 111 -18.11 2.16 -31.00
N ASP A 112 -16.84 2.04 -30.60
CA ASP A 112 -16.46 2.02 -29.19
C ASP A 112 -14.97 1.68 -29.09
N GLU A 113 -14.09 2.63 -29.46
CA GLU A 113 -12.75 2.64 -28.88
C GLU A 113 -12.88 3.14 -27.45
N PHE A 114 -12.49 2.30 -26.48
CA PHE A 114 -12.60 2.66 -25.08
C PHE A 114 -11.46 3.60 -24.73
N GLN A 115 -11.74 4.89 -24.60
CA GLN A 115 -10.79 5.85 -24.07
C GLN A 115 -10.86 5.83 -22.53
N PHE A 116 -9.76 5.44 -21.90
CA PHE A 116 -9.59 5.54 -20.45
C PHE A 116 -8.74 6.76 -20.13
N THR A 117 -9.29 7.68 -19.34
CA THR A 117 -8.52 8.76 -18.74
C THR A 117 -7.97 8.25 -17.40
N LEU A 118 -6.65 8.09 -17.30
CA LEU A 118 -5.99 7.72 -16.04
C LEU A 118 -5.44 8.97 -15.37
N THR A 119 -5.54 9.03 -14.05
CA THR A 119 -4.74 10.00 -13.30
C THR A 119 -3.27 9.59 -13.32
N ARG A 120 -2.36 10.54 -13.10
CA ARG A 120 -0.91 10.27 -12.99
C ARG A 120 -0.61 9.17 -11.97
N ASP A 121 -1.25 9.25 -10.81
CA ASP A 121 -1.04 8.28 -9.72
C ASP A 121 -1.52 6.87 -10.08
N GLU A 122 -2.67 6.76 -10.76
CA GLU A 122 -3.17 5.46 -11.24
C GLU A 122 -2.29 4.87 -12.33
N PHE A 123 -1.80 5.72 -13.22
CA PHE A 123 -0.84 5.31 -14.25
C PHE A 123 0.43 4.73 -13.62
N LEU A 124 1.02 5.44 -12.65
CA LEU A 124 2.21 4.98 -11.92
C LEU A 124 1.94 3.70 -11.12
N ASP A 125 0.76 3.56 -10.51
CA ASP A 125 0.35 2.33 -9.82
C ASP A 125 0.32 1.11 -10.73
N ILE A 126 -0.25 1.26 -11.92
CA ILE A 126 -0.33 0.18 -12.92
C ILE A 126 1.07 -0.15 -13.42
N PHE A 127 1.87 0.89 -13.69
CA PHE A 127 3.21 0.76 -14.23
C PHE A 127 4.16 0.03 -13.27
N PHE A 128 4.09 0.33 -11.97
CA PHE A 128 4.93 -0.28 -10.94
C PHE A 128 4.32 -1.52 -10.27
N GLU A 129 3.18 -2.04 -10.75
CA GLU A 129 2.48 -3.16 -10.10
C GLU A 129 3.35 -4.43 -10.00
N ASP A 130 4.17 -4.68 -11.02
CA ASP A 130 5.02 -5.88 -11.16
C ASP A 130 6.44 -5.71 -10.59
N LEU A 131 6.71 -4.56 -9.97
CA LEU A 131 8.04 -4.18 -9.52
C LEU A 131 8.11 -4.19 -7.98
N GLU A 132 9.21 -4.69 -7.44
CA GLU A 132 9.52 -4.67 -6.01
C GLU A 132 11.02 -4.67 -5.74
N LEU A 133 11.41 -4.19 -4.56
CA LEU A 133 12.75 -4.33 -4.04
C LEU A 133 13.06 -5.81 -3.72
N PRO A 134 14.11 -6.39 -4.32
CA PRO A 134 14.48 -7.79 -4.13
C PRO A 134 14.82 -8.10 -2.68
N ASP A 135 14.41 -9.27 -2.19
CA ASP A 135 14.85 -9.79 -0.88
C ASP A 135 14.50 -8.91 0.35
N LEU A 136 13.50 -8.02 0.23
CA LEU A 136 13.05 -7.13 1.32
C LEU A 136 12.64 -7.85 2.62
N LEU A 137 12.21 -9.11 2.52
CA LEU A 137 11.76 -9.93 3.65
C LEU A 137 12.89 -10.70 4.37
N LYS A 138 14.11 -10.76 3.83
CA LYS A 138 15.15 -11.65 4.39
C LYS A 138 15.63 -11.24 5.79
N LYS A 139 15.56 -9.95 6.15
CA LYS A 139 15.89 -9.49 7.51
C LYS A 139 14.74 -9.61 8.51
N SER A 140 13.48 -9.55 8.05
CA SER A 140 12.31 -9.60 8.94
C SER A 140 12.12 -10.95 9.63
N LEU A 141 12.62 -12.04 9.03
CA LEU A 141 12.51 -13.39 9.60
C LEU A 141 13.57 -13.71 10.66
N LYS A 142 14.70 -12.99 10.69
CA LYS A 142 15.88 -13.41 11.48
C LYS A 142 16.15 -12.61 12.76
N GLN A 143 15.59 -11.41 12.95
CA GLN A 143 15.79 -10.64 14.18
C GLN A 143 14.61 -9.69 14.49
N THR A 144 14.09 -9.84 15.71
CA THR A 144 13.26 -8.93 16.52
C THR A 144 12.23 -8.10 15.76
N THR A 145 10.99 -8.59 15.68
CA THR A 145 9.83 -7.75 15.35
C THR A 145 9.77 -6.57 16.31
N ALA A 146 9.97 -5.35 15.83
CA ALA A 146 9.58 -4.18 16.60
C ALA A 146 8.08 -4.29 16.86
N PHE A 147 7.67 -4.20 18.12
CA PHE A 147 6.25 -4.24 18.47
C PHE A 147 5.79 -2.82 18.74
N ARG A 148 4.74 -2.38 18.06
CA ARG A 148 4.01 -1.17 18.46
C ARG A 148 2.87 -1.56 19.39
N ASN A 149 2.74 -0.82 20.48
CA ASN A 149 1.60 -0.98 21.38
C ASN A 149 0.37 -0.33 20.76
N ALA A 150 -0.60 -1.14 20.33
CA ALA A 150 -1.89 -0.66 19.84
C ALA A 150 -2.97 -0.86 20.91
N ARG A 151 -3.94 0.04 20.97
CA ARG A 151 -5.05 -0.07 21.92
C ARG A 151 -6.00 -1.19 21.48
N ALA A 152 -6.12 -2.24 22.30
CA ALA A 152 -6.90 -3.44 22.02
C ALA A 152 -8.27 -3.47 22.73
N GLY A 153 -8.55 -2.50 23.61
CA GLY A 153 -9.84 -2.36 24.28
C GLY A 153 -9.71 -2.21 25.79
N PHE A 154 -10.59 -2.91 26.53
CA PHE A 154 -10.64 -2.87 27.98
C PHE A 154 -10.73 -4.27 28.59
N SER A 155 -9.99 -4.50 29.66
CA SER A 155 -10.04 -5.72 30.48
C SER A 155 -10.58 -5.41 31.88
N VAL A 156 -11.12 -6.41 32.58
CA VAL A 156 -11.53 -6.30 34.00
C VAL A 156 -10.31 -6.35 34.93
N GLN A 157 -9.19 -6.90 34.47
CA GLN A 157 -7.95 -7.05 35.23
C GLN A 157 -6.79 -6.36 34.52
N GLY A 158 -5.88 -5.75 35.29
CA GLY A 158 -4.69 -5.09 34.77
C GLY A 158 -3.93 -4.29 35.82
N THR A 159 -2.81 -3.70 35.40
CA THR A 159 -1.97 -2.86 36.26
C THR A 159 -2.70 -1.54 36.60
N PRO A 160 -2.63 -1.04 37.85
CA PRO A 160 -3.26 0.22 38.25
C PRO A 160 -2.97 1.42 37.34
N ALA A 161 -1.78 1.49 36.74
CA ALA A 161 -1.41 2.54 35.79
C ALA A 161 -2.32 2.58 34.54
N ASN A 162 -2.91 1.45 34.16
CA ASN A 162 -3.80 1.35 33.00
C ASN A 162 -5.28 1.49 33.37
N LEU A 163 -5.64 1.79 34.63
CA LEU A 163 -7.03 1.88 35.07
C LEU A 163 -7.76 3.03 34.37
N SER A 164 -8.83 2.71 33.66
CA SER A 164 -9.76 3.68 33.11
C SER A 164 -10.73 4.14 34.20
N LEU A 165 -10.39 5.25 34.86
CA LEU A 165 -11.20 5.83 35.94
C LEU A 165 -12.65 6.12 35.51
N VAL A 166 -12.84 6.77 34.36
CA VAL A 166 -14.17 7.17 33.88
C VAL A 166 -15.09 5.97 33.67
N ARG A 167 -14.61 4.91 33.02
CA ARG A 167 -15.41 3.69 32.79
C ARG A 167 -15.64 2.91 34.08
N THR A 168 -14.62 2.81 34.93
CA THR A 168 -14.75 2.15 36.23
C THR A 168 -15.81 2.82 37.10
N MET A 169 -15.79 4.15 37.18
CA MET A 169 -16.77 4.93 37.93
C MET A 169 -18.17 4.84 37.33
N ARG A 170 -18.29 4.82 35.99
CA ARG A 170 -19.59 4.63 35.31
C ARG A 170 -20.19 3.25 35.61
N ASN A 171 -19.39 2.19 35.56
CA ASN A 171 -19.85 0.83 35.89
C ASN A 171 -20.25 0.71 37.36
N SER A 172 -19.43 1.24 38.26
CA SER A 172 -19.73 1.33 39.69
C SER A 172 -21.05 2.06 39.95
N LEU A 173 -21.26 3.22 39.32
CA LEU A 173 -22.50 3.98 39.46
C LEU A 173 -23.71 3.16 38.96
N ALA A 174 -23.61 2.53 37.78
CA ALA A 174 -24.67 1.71 37.22
C ALA A 174 -25.04 0.53 38.15
N ARG A 175 -24.03 -0.16 38.71
CA ARG A 175 -24.23 -1.25 39.67
C ARG A 175 -24.91 -0.75 40.95
N ARG A 176 -24.48 0.37 41.51
CA ARG A 176 -25.08 0.95 42.72
C ARG A 176 -26.54 1.34 42.51
N ILE A 177 -26.87 1.90 41.33
CA ILE A 177 -28.26 2.20 40.96
C ILE A 177 -29.06 0.90 40.84
N GLY A 178 -28.54 -0.11 40.13
CA GLY A 178 -29.21 -1.40 39.95
C GLY A 178 -29.46 -2.16 41.25
N LEU A 179 -28.49 -2.13 42.17
CA LEU A 179 -28.59 -2.75 43.50
C LEU A 179 -29.29 -1.86 44.54
N ARG A 180 -29.76 -0.67 44.15
CA ARG A 180 -30.42 0.31 45.03
C ARG A 180 -29.62 0.59 46.30
N ARG A 181 -28.33 0.89 46.14
CA ARG A 181 -27.49 1.34 47.25
C ARG A 181 -28.03 2.69 47.76
N PRO A 182 -28.37 2.81 49.05
CA PRO A 182 -28.79 4.09 49.63
C PRO A 182 -27.73 5.17 49.44
N LYS A 183 -28.16 6.39 49.15
CA LYS A 183 -27.25 7.54 49.04
C LYS A 183 -26.80 7.97 50.43
N THR A 184 -25.65 8.64 50.50
CA THR A 184 -25.17 9.22 51.76
C THR A 184 -26.16 10.26 52.30
N ASP A 185 -26.79 11.03 51.41
CA ASP A 185 -27.79 12.04 51.78
C ASP A 185 -29.04 11.41 52.40
N GLU A 186 -29.54 10.30 51.83
CA GLU A 186 -30.72 9.58 52.37
C GLU A 186 -30.47 9.05 53.79
N ILE A 187 -29.25 8.57 54.07
CA ILE A 187 -28.87 8.12 55.42
C ILE A 187 -28.80 9.31 56.38
N ARG A 188 -28.23 10.43 55.92
CA ARG A 188 -28.16 11.65 56.71
C ARG A 188 -29.55 12.20 57.03
N ASP A 189 -30.47 12.20 56.08
CA ASP A 189 -31.85 12.64 56.28
C ASP A 189 -32.57 11.75 57.31
N LEU A 190 -32.32 10.45 57.31
CA LEU A 190 -32.85 9.53 58.33
C LEU A 190 -32.25 9.83 59.71
N GLU A 191 -30.95 10.09 59.79
CA GLU A 191 -30.27 10.48 61.03
C GLU A 191 -30.83 11.81 61.57
N ASP A 192 -31.03 12.81 60.71
CA ASP A 192 -31.59 14.11 61.07
C ASP A 192 -33.07 14.01 61.52
N GLN A 193 -33.86 13.12 60.90
CA GLN A 193 -35.23 12.85 61.35
C GLN A 193 -35.26 12.16 62.72
N ILE A 194 -34.33 11.23 62.98
CA ILE A 194 -34.21 10.56 64.26
C ILE A 194 -33.78 11.56 65.35
N THR A 195 -32.78 12.41 65.09
CA THR A 195 -32.32 13.41 66.06
C THR A 195 -33.41 14.43 66.38
N THR A 196 -34.14 14.94 65.39
CA THR A 196 -35.24 15.88 65.63
C THR A 196 -36.40 15.27 66.43
N LEU A 197 -36.71 13.98 66.23
CA LEU A 197 -37.71 13.28 67.05
C LEU A 197 -37.21 13.04 68.48
N GLN A 198 -35.93 12.72 68.66
CA GLN A 198 -35.31 12.59 69.98
C GLN A 198 -35.26 13.93 70.73
N GLU A 199 -34.95 15.03 70.05
CA GLU A 199 -34.99 16.37 70.65
C GLU A 199 -36.41 16.79 71.06
N LYS A 200 -37.43 16.41 70.27
CA LYS A 200 -38.84 16.60 70.64
C LYS A 200 -39.23 15.79 71.89
N ALA A 201 -38.62 14.63 72.11
CA ALA A 201 -38.76 13.85 73.35
C ALA A 201 -38.27 14.66 74.56
N ASN A 202 -37.05 15.17 74.44
CA ASN A 202 -36.32 15.81 75.54
C ASN A 202 -36.95 17.15 75.97
N LYS A 203 -37.65 17.84 75.06
CA LYS A 203 -38.33 19.11 75.35
C LYS A 203 -39.69 18.93 76.05
N ARG A 204 -40.23 17.71 76.17
CA ARG A 204 -41.52 17.47 76.84
C ARG A 204 -41.34 17.21 78.34
N PRO A 205 -42.21 17.75 79.21
CA PRO A 205 -42.10 17.58 80.68
C PRO A 205 -42.15 16.12 81.15
N SER A 206 -42.78 15.24 80.37
CA SER A 206 -42.92 13.81 80.66
C SER A 206 -41.73 12.95 80.20
N GLY A 207 -40.78 13.52 79.44
CA GLY A 207 -39.64 12.81 78.86
C GLY A 207 -40.00 11.68 77.88
N LYS A 208 -41.27 11.55 77.47
CA LYS A 208 -41.77 10.46 76.62
C LYS A 208 -42.40 10.99 75.33
N LEU A 209 -42.18 10.28 74.22
CA LEU A 209 -42.85 10.53 72.93
C LEU A 209 -44.34 10.20 73.00
N THR A 210 -45.12 10.79 72.10
CA THR A 210 -46.50 10.32 71.87
C THR A 210 -46.42 8.94 71.22
N LYS A 211 -47.38 8.03 71.47
CA LYS A 211 -47.48 6.74 70.77
C LYS A 211 -47.21 6.80 69.24
N PRO A 212 -47.82 7.72 68.47
CA PRO A 212 -47.54 7.82 67.03
C PRO A 212 -46.14 8.33 66.68
N ASP A 213 -45.50 9.12 67.55
CA ASP A 213 -44.14 9.59 67.34
C ASP A 213 -43.14 8.47 67.66
N ASP A 214 -43.44 7.64 68.67
CA ASP A 214 -42.62 6.51 69.11
C ASP A 214 -42.62 5.38 68.06
N GLU A 215 -43.78 5.09 67.47
CA GLU A 215 -43.92 4.18 66.33
C GLU A 215 -43.11 4.67 65.11
N LYS A 216 -43.12 5.98 64.84
CA LYS A 216 -42.30 6.59 63.77
C LYS A 216 -40.81 6.48 64.05
N LEU A 217 -40.39 6.72 65.29
CA LEU A 217 -38.98 6.59 65.69
C LEU A 217 -38.49 5.15 65.50
N HIS A 218 -39.28 4.16 65.92
CA HIS A 218 -38.97 2.75 65.70
C HIS A 218 -38.90 2.38 64.21
N ALA A 219 -39.82 2.87 63.39
CA ALA A 219 -39.78 2.66 61.94
C ALA A 219 -38.51 3.28 61.31
N LEU A 220 -38.17 4.51 61.65
CA LEU A 220 -36.98 5.20 61.14
C LEU A 220 -35.67 4.51 61.57
N LEU A 221 -35.60 3.99 62.79
CA LEU A 221 -34.45 3.20 63.26
C LEU A 221 -34.28 1.91 62.45
N ALA A 222 -35.38 1.20 62.18
CA ALA A 222 -35.36 -0.01 61.34
C ALA A 222 -34.96 0.30 59.88
N ASP A 223 -35.45 1.42 59.33
CA ASP A 223 -35.08 1.88 57.99
C ASP A 223 -33.60 2.27 57.90
N LEU A 224 -33.09 2.99 58.91
CA LEU A 224 -31.67 3.35 59.00
C LEU A 224 -30.79 2.10 59.12
N GLU A 225 -31.17 1.11 59.93
CA GLU A 225 -30.42 -0.14 60.05
C GLU A 225 -30.37 -0.89 58.72
N ASN A 226 -31.50 -0.98 58.03
CA ASN A 226 -31.59 -1.57 56.70
C ASN A 226 -30.75 -0.82 55.67
N ALA A 227 -30.78 0.52 55.69
CA ALA A 227 -29.99 1.36 54.81
C ALA A 227 -28.49 1.18 55.05
N LYS A 228 -28.04 1.21 56.32
CA LYS A 228 -26.64 0.98 56.69
C LYS A 228 -26.17 -0.42 56.32
N ARG A 229 -26.99 -1.45 56.53
CA ARG A 229 -26.70 -2.84 56.11
C ARG A 229 -26.50 -2.94 54.60
N ARG A 230 -27.40 -2.35 53.80
CA ARG A 230 -27.28 -2.32 52.33
C ARG A 230 -26.05 -1.54 51.87
N MET A 231 -25.77 -0.40 52.49
CA MET A 231 -24.61 0.42 52.17
C MET A 231 -23.29 -0.34 52.41
N LYS A 232 -23.22 -1.13 53.50
CA LYS A 232 -22.07 -1.99 53.81
C LYS A 232 -21.94 -3.17 52.84
N SER A 233 -23.06 -3.79 52.47
CA SER A 233 -23.08 -4.96 51.58
C SER A 233 -22.75 -4.64 50.12
N ILE A 234 -22.96 -3.41 49.67
CA ILE A 234 -22.72 -3.00 48.28
C ILE A 234 -21.51 -2.07 48.27
N PRO A 235 -20.29 -2.54 47.94
CA PRO A 235 -19.08 -1.70 47.93
C PRO A 235 -19.17 -0.54 46.96
N PHE A 236 -18.40 0.53 47.21
CA PHE A 236 -18.44 1.73 46.36
C PHE A 236 -17.82 1.44 44.99
N ILE A 237 -16.68 0.73 44.97
CA ILE A 237 -16.07 0.14 43.78
C ILE A 237 -15.90 -1.35 44.08
N ASP A 238 -16.28 -2.18 43.12
CA ASP A 238 -16.10 -3.64 43.16
C ASP A 238 -15.07 -4.04 42.08
N PRO A 239 -14.24 -5.08 42.28
CA PRO A 239 -13.37 -5.62 41.25
C PRO A 239 -14.05 -5.89 39.89
N ILE A 240 -15.35 -6.16 39.86
CA ILE A 240 -16.07 -6.33 38.58
C ILE A 240 -16.31 -5.01 37.84
N ASP A 241 -16.27 -3.88 38.54
CA ASP A 241 -16.50 -2.54 37.98
C ASP A 241 -15.26 -2.02 37.26
N THR A 242 -14.06 -2.46 37.67
CA THR A 242 -12.79 -1.95 37.17
C THR A 242 -12.60 -2.26 35.69
N ARG A 243 -12.10 -1.27 34.96
CA ARG A 243 -11.74 -1.44 33.54
C ARG A 243 -10.36 -0.88 33.31
N TYR A 244 -9.47 -1.70 32.78
CA TYR A 244 -8.10 -1.36 32.45
C TYR A 244 -7.96 -1.23 30.94
N ASN A 245 -7.28 -0.20 30.47
CA ASN A 245 -6.90 -0.05 29.07
C ASN A 245 -5.99 -1.23 28.70
N GLN A 246 -6.42 -2.01 27.72
CA GLN A 246 -5.64 -3.12 27.20
C GLN A 246 -4.87 -2.65 25.97
N PHE A 247 -3.57 -2.91 25.97
CA PHE A 247 -2.71 -2.74 24.82
C PHE A 247 -2.32 -4.12 24.31
N GLN A 248 -2.33 -4.28 23.00
CA GLN A 248 -1.81 -5.46 22.33
C GLN A 248 -0.58 -5.03 21.53
N GLN A 249 0.47 -5.83 21.62
CA GLN A 249 1.62 -5.70 20.76
C GLN A 249 1.25 -6.25 19.38
N ILE A 250 1.18 -5.35 18.41
CA ILE A 250 1.04 -5.72 17.01
C ILE A 250 2.44 -5.70 16.42
N PRO A 251 2.88 -6.76 15.71
CA PRO A 251 4.16 -6.74 15.02
C PRO A 251 4.14 -5.58 14.04
N ASP A 252 5.08 -4.66 14.20
CA ASP A 252 5.38 -3.65 13.21
C ASP A 252 6.36 -4.29 12.23
N PRO A 253 5.96 -4.55 10.98
CA PRO A 253 6.88 -5.08 10.00
C PRO A 253 7.92 -3.99 9.74
N ASN A 254 9.11 -4.11 10.35
CA ASN A 254 10.26 -3.28 10.01
C ASN A 254 10.61 -3.52 8.53
N THR A 255 10.03 -2.72 7.65
CA THR A 255 10.33 -2.68 6.21
C THR A 255 11.09 -1.40 5.87
N GLN A 256 11.88 -0.88 6.81
CA GLN A 256 12.75 0.26 6.54
C GLN A 256 13.82 -0.17 5.54
N ALA A 257 13.92 0.57 4.46
CA ALA A 257 14.90 0.34 3.42
C ALA A 257 15.55 1.65 3.00
N VAL A 258 16.84 1.59 2.67
CA VAL A 258 17.60 2.71 2.12
C VAL A 258 18.06 2.35 0.71
N MET A 259 17.83 3.26 -0.23
CA MET A 259 18.36 3.18 -1.59
C MET A 259 19.47 4.21 -1.77
N PHE A 260 20.67 3.74 -2.07
CA PHE A 260 21.80 4.58 -2.48
C PHE A 260 21.80 4.74 -4.00
N CYS A 261 21.69 5.98 -4.47
CA CYS A 261 21.77 6.34 -5.88
C CYS A 261 23.13 6.98 -6.16
N LEU A 262 24.02 6.25 -6.83
CA LEU A 262 25.36 6.72 -7.18
C LEU A 262 25.39 7.11 -8.66
N MET A 263 25.52 8.40 -8.96
CA MET A 263 25.62 8.88 -10.35
C MET A 263 26.98 9.47 -10.63
N ASP A 264 27.55 9.05 -11.76
CA ASP A 264 28.73 9.67 -12.34
C ASP A 264 28.35 10.97 -13.06
N VAL A 265 29.06 12.05 -12.75
CA VAL A 265 28.88 13.35 -13.41
C VAL A 265 30.20 13.86 -14.01
N SER A 266 31.14 12.95 -14.22
CA SER A 266 32.44 13.23 -14.81
C SER A 266 32.37 13.80 -16.24
N GLY A 267 33.52 14.23 -16.73
CA GLY A 267 33.68 14.77 -18.08
C GLY A 267 33.67 13.71 -19.19
N SER A 268 33.86 12.42 -18.87
CA SER A 268 33.79 11.33 -19.85
C SER A 268 32.35 11.07 -20.30
N MET A 269 31.37 11.32 -19.42
CA MET A 269 29.97 11.20 -19.76
C MET A 269 29.47 12.35 -20.64
N SER A 270 28.95 12.00 -21.83
CA SER A 270 28.27 12.95 -22.71
C SER A 270 26.98 13.48 -22.08
N GLU A 271 26.45 14.59 -22.61
CA GLU A 271 25.17 15.16 -22.13
C GLU A 271 24.00 14.17 -22.28
N GLN A 272 23.99 13.38 -23.37
CA GLN A 272 23.01 12.33 -23.58
C GLN A 272 23.14 11.20 -22.56
N MET A 273 24.36 10.76 -22.25
CA MET A 273 24.58 9.72 -21.22
C MET A 273 24.13 10.21 -19.84
N LYS A 274 24.43 11.46 -19.49
CA LYS A 274 23.95 12.10 -18.25
C LYS A 274 22.43 12.16 -18.20
N GLU A 275 21.78 12.48 -19.33
CA GLU A 275 20.33 12.49 -19.41
C GLU A 275 19.72 11.08 -19.21
N LEU A 276 20.31 10.05 -19.81
CA LEU A 276 19.88 8.65 -19.61
C LEU A 276 19.99 8.23 -18.14
N GLY A 277 21.11 8.56 -17.48
CA GLY A 277 21.32 8.27 -16.05
C GLY A 277 20.29 8.99 -15.17
N LYS A 278 20.04 10.28 -15.43
CA LYS A 278 19.02 11.05 -14.73
C LYS A 278 17.63 10.45 -14.90
N ARG A 279 17.26 10.04 -16.12
CA ARG A 279 15.97 9.38 -16.40
C ARG A 279 15.83 8.06 -15.64
N PHE A 280 16.88 7.25 -15.57
CA PHE A 280 16.88 6.01 -14.78
C PHE A 280 16.65 6.29 -13.28
N PHE A 281 17.40 7.21 -12.69
CA PHE A 281 17.26 7.54 -11.26
C PHE A 281 15.94 8.24 -10.93
N MET A 282 15.40 9.05 -11.84
CA MET A 282 14.08 9.64 -11.70
C MET A 282 13.00 8.55 -11.67
N LEU A 283 13.09 7.57 -12.57
CA LEU A 283 12.19 6.41 -12.58
C LEU A 283 12.28 5.61 -11.28
N LEU A 284 13.51 5.39 -10.80
CA LEU A 284 13.77 4.71 -9.53
C LEU A 284 13.16 5.47 -8.34
N HIS A 285 13.35 6.78 -8.29
CA HIS A 285 12.79 7.63 -7.24
C HIS A 285 11.26 7.60 -7.25
N LEU A 286 10.62 7.75 -8.42
CA LEU A 286 9.16 7.64 -8.56
C LEU A 286 8.66 6.26 -8.15
N PHE A 287 9.36 5.19 -8.51
CA PHE A 287 9.04 3.82 -8.09
C PHE A 287 9.04 3.68 -6.58
N LEU A 288 10.10 4.16 -5.92
CA LEU A 288 10.27 4.02 -4.47
C LEU A 288 9.21 4.82 -3.71
N HIS A 289 9.04 6.09 -4.03
CA HIS A 289 8.04 6.95 -3.38
C HIS A 289 6.60 6.48 -3.59
N ARG A 290 6.32 5.84 -4.74
CA ARG A 290 4.97 5.34 -5.02
C ARG A 290 4.69 4.02 -4.32
N ARG A 291 5.67 3.10 -4.27
CA ARG A 291 5.44 1.72 -3.84
C ARG A 291 5.71 1.49 -2.35
N TYR A 292 6.50 2.36 -1.73
CA TYR A 292 6.95 2.22 -0.35
C TYR A 292 6.74 3.51 0.44
N GLU A 293 6.13 3.40 1.62
CA GLU A 293 5.90 4.54 2.52
C GLU A 293 7.14 4.89 3.36
N HIS A 294 8.04 3.93 3.58
CA HIS A 294 9.17 4.03 4.50
C HIS A 294 10.49 3.62 3.82
N VAL A 295 10.88 4.38 2.80
CA VAL A 295 12.18 4.24 2.11
C VAL A 295 12.94 5.56 2.17
N ASP A 296 14.17 5.50 2.62
CA ASP A 296 15.12 6.60 2.52
C ASP A 296 15.88 6.51 1.19
N VAL A 297 16.04 7.64 0.52
CA VAL A 297 16.83 7.73 -0.72
C VAL A 297 18.01 8.65 -0.48
N VAL A 298 19.23 8.13 -0.69
CA VAL A 298 20.47 8.88 -0.55
C VAL A 298 21.09 9.07 -1.92
N PHE A 299 21.32 10.31 -2.30
CA PHE A 299 21.93 10.67 -3.57
C PHE A 299 23.41 10.97 -3.39
N ILE A 300 24.25 10.23 -4.11
CA ILE A 300 25.71 10.42 -4.12
C ILE A 300 26.10 10.71 -5.56
N ARG A 301 26.70 11.87 -5.78
CA ARG A 301 27.35 12.19 -7.05
C ARG A 301 28.86 12.00 -6.91
N HIS A 302 29.52 11.61 -7.99
CA HIS A 302 30.97 11.49 -7.99
C HIS A 302 31.61 12.01 -9.26
N THR A 303 32.81 12.55 -9.07
CA THR A 303 33.78 12.88 -10.11
C THR A 303 35.15 12.38 -9.64
N SER A 304 36.13 13.26 -9.45
CA SER A 304 37.37 12.97 -8.72
C SER A 304 37.15 12.96 -7.20
N ARG A 305 36.02 13.49 -6.74
CA ARG A 305 35.54 13.43 -5.36
C ARG A 305 34.06 13.06 -5.36
N ALA A 306 33.62 12.37 -4.31
CA ALA A 306 32.22 12.06 -4.08
C ALA A 306 31.64 12.90 -2.94
N SER A 307 30.36 13.23 -3.05
CA SER A 307 29.62 13.95 -2.02
C SER A 307 28.16 13.49 -2.01
N GLU A 308 27.59 13.35 -0.82
CA GLU A 308 26.14 13.30 -0.66
C GLU A 308 25.53 14.65 -1.07
N VAL A 309 24.43 14.60 -1.82
CA VAL A 309 23.70 15.77 -2.29
C VAL A 309 22.20 15.57 -2.10
N ASP A 310 21.45 16.66 -2.19
CA ASP A 310 20.00 16.64 -2.25
C ASP A 310 19.48 16.30 -3.66
N GLU A 311 18.18 16.05 -3.75
CA GLU A 311 17.51 15.65 -4.99
C GLU A 311 17.69 16.68 -6.11
N GLU A 312 17.52 17.96 -5.79
CA GLU A 312 17.63 19.04 -6.79
C GLU A 312 19.04 19.12 -7.36
N THR A 313 20.07 19.12 -6.51
CA THR A 313 21.46 19.13 -6.97
C THR A 313 21.80 17.87 -7.76
N PHE A 314 21.29 16.71 -7.35
CA PHE A 314 21.54 15.45 -8.07
C PHE A 314 21.03 15.49 -9.51
N PHE A 315 19.81 15.99 -9.75
CA PHE A 315 19.22 15.98 -11.10
C PHE A 315 19.60 17.19 -11.95
N TYR A 316 19.86 18.37 -11.37
CA TYR A 316 20.00 19.61 -12.14
C TYR A 316 21.41 20.21 -12.18
N SER A 317 22.33 19.75 -11.32
CA SER A 317 23.71 20.27 -11.31
C SER A 317 24.47 19.97 -12.62
N ARG A 318 25.36 20.89 -13.00
CA ARG A 318 26.18 20.86 -14.23
C ARG A 318 27.68 20.71 -13.96
N GLU A 319 28.07 20.28 -12.77
CA GLU A 319 29.47 20.11 -12.41
C GLU A 319 30.12 18.98 -13.20
N THR A 320 31.37 19.17 -13.62
CA THR A 320 32.15 18.20 -14.41
C THR A 320 33.55 18.07 -13.82
N GLY A 321 34.08 16.85 -13.76
CA GLY A 321 35.44 16.57 -13.25
C GLY A 321 35.99 15.24 -13.79
N GLY A 322 37.09 14.77 -13.21
CA GLY A 322 37.63 13.43 -13.53
C GLY A 322 36.74 12.30 -13.01
N THR A 323 37.12 11.05 -13.26
CA THR A 323 36.32 9.86 -12.92
C THR A 323 37.11 8.96 -11.97
N ILE A 324 36.79 9.01 -10.67
CA ILE A 324 37.35 8.11 -9.64
C ILE A 324 36.20 7.46 -8.88
N VAL A 325 35.85 6.24 -9.28
CA VAL A 325 34.66 5.54 -8.76
C VAL A 325 34.82 5.12 -7.30
N SER A 326 36.03 4.81 -6.84
CA SER A 326 36.23 4.39 -5.44
C SER A 326 35.78 5.44 -4.43
N THR A 327 35.85 6.73 -4.78
CA THR A 327 35.39 7.82 -3.91
C THR A 327 33.89 7.72 -3.62
N ALA A 328 33.09 7.30 -4.61
CA ALA A 328 31.65 7.12 -4.46
C ALA A 328 31.31 5.96 -3.50
N LEU A 329 32.06 4.86 -3.63
CA LEU A 329 31.90 3.68 -2.76
C LEU A 329 32.36 3.96 -1.33
N GLU A 330 33.41 4.76 -1.15
CA GLU A 330 33.87 5.21 0.17
C GLU A 330 32.85 6.12 0.85
N GLU A 331 32.26 7.07 0.12
CA GLU A 331 31.22 7.95 0.68
C GLU A 331 29.96 7.14 1.02
N MET A 332 29.56 6.19 0.17
CA MET A 332 28.48 5.26 0.49
C MET A 332 28.78 4.46 1.76
N LYS A 333 30.00 3.92 1.90
CA LYS A 333 30.42 3.16 3.09
C LYS A 333 30.36 4.01 4.36
N LYS A 334 30.79 5.27 4.27
CA LYS A 334 30.76 6.24 5.37
C LYS A 334 29.31 6.54 5.79
N VAL A 335 28.47 6.94 4.85
CA VAL A 335 27.05 7.21 5.09
C VAL A 335 26.34 5.99 5.68
N LEU A 336 26.63 4.80 5.14
CA LEU A 336 26.07 3.55 5.61
C LEU A 336 26.41 3.30 7.09
N LYS A 337 27.68 3.51 7.46
CA LYS A 337 28.16 3.31 8.84
C LYS A 337 27.56 4.33 9.81
N ASP A 338 27.39 5.57 9.38
CA ASP A 338 26.98 6.68 10.25
C ASP A 338 25.46 6.71 10.48
N ARG A 339 24.64 6.39 9.46
CA ARG A 339 23.17 6.54 9.52
C ARG A 339 22.37 5.24 9.49
N TYR A 340 22.91 4.16 8.91
CA TYR A 340 22.10 2.98 8.55
C TYR A 340 22.65 1.67 9.12
N PRO A 341 22.33 1.34 10.39
CA PRO A 341 22.68 0.06 10.99
C PRO A 341 22.14 -1.13 10.19
N THR A 342 23.01 -2.08 9.87
CA THR A 342 22.70 -3.22 8.98
C THR A 342 21.71 -4.22 9.60
N ASP A 343 21.49 -4.17 10.90
CA ASP A 343 20.50 -4.98 11.64
C ASP A 343 19.06 -4.46 11.45
N GLN A 344 18.89 -3.17 11.22
CA GLN A 344 17.56 -2.53 11.16
C GLN A 344 17.12 -2.19 9.74
N TRP A 345 18.05 -1.83 8.86
CA TRP A 345 17.75 -1.33 7.52
C TRP A 345 18.05 -2.36 6.41
N ASN A 346 17.16 -2.45 5.43
CA ASN A 346 17.46 -3.12 4.16
C ASN A 346 18.19 -2.15 3.22
N ILE A 347 19.36 -2.52 2.74
CA ILE A 347 20.29 -1.65 2.02
C ILE A 347 20.31 -2.06 0.55
N TYR A 348 20.04 -1.09 -0.30
CA TYR A 348 20.03 -1.23 -1.75
C TYR A 348 20.94 -0.16 -2.36
N ALA A 349 21.55 -0.47 -3.50
CA ALA A 349 22.32 0.51 -4.24
C ALA A 349 22.12 0.36 -5.75
N ALA A 350 22.08 1.50 -6.42
CA ALA A 350 22.09 1.60 -7.86
C ALA A 350 23.17 2.60 -8.28
N GLN A 351 24.12 2.16 -9.10
CA GLN A 351 25.20 2.96 -9.63
C GLN A 351 25.02 3.13 -11.14
N ALA A 352 25.13 4.35 -11.65
CA ALA A 352 25.19 4.63 -13.08
C ALA A 352 26.50 5.36 -13.46
N SER A 353 27.20 4.85 -14.47
CA SER A 353 28.47 5.40 -14.99
C SER A 353 28.65 4.97 -16.45
N ASP A 354 29.54 5.64 -17.19
CA ASP A 354 29.94 5.28 -18.56
C ASP A 354 30.95 4.13 -18.65
N GLY A 355 31.44 3.65 -17.51
CA GLY A 355 32.39 2.53 -17.47
C GLY A 355 33.86 2.95 -17.49
N ASP A 356 34.13 4.24 -17.68
CA ASP A 356 35.49 4.78 -17.63
C ASP A 356 35.94 4.93 -16.17
N ASN A 357 37.20 4.62 -15.91
CA ASN A 357 37.77 4.78 -14.57
C ASN A 357 39.27 5.00 -14.66
N TYR A 358 39.80 5.72 -13.67
CA TYR A 358 41.23 5.90 -13.54
C TYR A 358 41.94 4.54 -13.42
N SER A 359 43.04 4.35 -14.16
CA SER A 359 43.65 3.05 -14.45
C SER A 359 44.06 2.20 -13.24
N ASN A 360 44.28 2.81 -12.07
CA ASN A 360 44.62 2.10 -10.82
C ASN A 360 43.45 1.95 -9.83
N ASP A 361 42.25 2.43 -10.15
CA ASP A 361 41.13 2.51 -9.22
C ASP A 361 40.20 1.28 -9.27
N GLY A 362 40.26 0.49 -10.35
CA GLY A 362 39.43 -0.72 -10.53
C GLY A 362 39.62 -1.76 -9.43
N ALA A 363 40.87 -2.08 -9.06
CA ALA A 363 41.16 -3.05 -8.01
C ALA A 363 40.63 -2.61 -6.64
N LYS A 364 40.73 -1.31 -6.34
CA LYS A 364 40.21 -0.70 -5.11
C LYS A 364 38.69 -0.76 -5.07
N CYS A 365 38.02 -0.47 -6.18
CA CYS A 365 36.56 -0.58 -6.31
C CYS A 365 36.07 -2.00 -6.05
N THR A 366 36.72 -3.01 -6.66
CA THR A 366 36.33 -4.41 -6.50
C THR A 366 36.51 -4.86 -5.05
N ALA A 367 37.60 -4.47 -4.38
CA ALA A 367 37.82 -4.78 -2.97
C ALA A 367 36.74 -4.14 -2.07
N LEU A 368 36.45 -2.84 -2.26
CA LEU A 368 35.40 -2.14 -1.50
C LEU A 368 34.02 -2.76 -1.70
N LEU A 369 33.66 -3.14 -2.94
CA LEU A 369 32.39 -3.81 -3.19
C LEU A 369 32.34 -5.19 -2.53
N ALA A 370 33.36 -6.02 -2.74
CA ALA A 370 33.36 -7.40 -2.28
C ALA A 370 33.41 -7.53 -0.75
N GLU A 371 34.25 -6.73 -0.09
CA GLU A 371 34.51 -6.87 1.35
C GLU A 371 33.58 -6.01 2.21
N ASP A 372 33.29 -4.78 1.78
CA ASP A 372 32.61 -3.80 2.64
C ASP A 372 31.13 -3.61 2.34
N LEU A 373 30.73 -3.63 1.07
CA LEU A 373 29.38 -3.21 0.64
C LEU A 373 28.46 -4.40 0.34
N LEU A 374 28.84 -5.31 -0.57
CA LEU A 374 28.00 -6.44 -0.99
C LEU A 374 27.55 -7.37 0.16
N PRO A 375 28.37 -7.65 1.19
CA PRO A 375 27.93 -8.45 2.33
C PRO A 375 26.79 -7.79 3.13
N LYS A 376 26.74 -6.45 3.14
CA LYS A 376 25.76 -5.64 3.88
C LYS A 376 24.52 -5.31 3.04
N CYS A 377 24.69 -5.21 1.72
CA CYS A 377 23.61 -4.93 0.77
C CYS A 377 22.74 -6.16 0.49
N GLN A 378 21.44 -5.92 0.31
CA GLN A 378 20.48 -6.92 -0.18
C GLN A 378 20.59 -7.05 -1.69
N TYR A 379 20.76 -5.91 -2.37
CA TYR A 379 20.92 -5.87 -3.81
C TYR A 379 21.71 -4.64 -4.26
N TYR A 380 22.61 -4.84 -5.23
CA TYR A 380 23.41 -3.80 -5.85
C TYR A 380 23.27 -3.91 -7.38
N ALA A 381 22.88 -2.83 -8.03
CA ALA A 381 22.76 -2.74 -9.48
C ALA A 381 23.80 -1.77 -10.04
N TYR A 382 24.61 -2.24 -10.99
CA TYR A 382 25.48 -1.39 -11.79
C TYR A 382 24.88 -1.23 -13.19
N ILE A 383 24.63 0.01 -13.58
CA ILE A 383 24.12 0.40 -14.89
C ILE A 383 25.24 1.11 -15.64
N GLU A 384 25.71 0.48 -16.69
CA GLU A 384 26.66 1.08 -17.62
C GLU A 384 25.90 1.79 -18.74
N ILE A 385 26.21 3.07 -18.95
CA ILE A 385 25.58 3.91 -19.97
C ILE A 385 26.57 4.09 -21.10
N THR A 386 26.23 3.59 -22.28
CA THR A 386 27.11 3.62 -23.48
C THR A 386 26.39 4.28 -24.63
N ASP A 387 27.13 4.88 -25.57
CA ASP A 387 26.54 5.38 -26.81
C ASP A 387 26.26 4.21 -27.78
N GLU A 388 25.31 4.38 -28.71
CA GLU A 388 24.96 3.38 -29.74
C GLU A 388 26.17 2.99 -30.59
N ARG A 389 27.00 3.97 -30.96
CA ARG A 389 28.22 3.73 -31.75
C ARG A 389 29.26 2.93 -30.98
N GLU A 390 29.40 3.22 -29.70
CA GLU A 390 30.27 2.48 -28.79
C GLU A 390 29.75 1.05 -28.61
N ALA A 391 28.45 0.88 -28.42
CA ALA A 391 27.82 -0.43 -28.30
C ALA A 391 28.01 -1.30 -29.56
N GLU A 392 27.93 -0.73 -30.77
CA GLU A 392 28.22 -1.43 -32.03
C GLU A 392 29.70 -1.84 -32.15
N ILE A 393 30.62 -0.97 -31.73
CA ILE A 393 32.07 -1.27 -31.72
C ILE A 393 32.40 -2.34 -30.68
N PHE A 394 31.81 -2.25 -29.48
CA PHE A 394 32.00 -3.19 -28.38
C PHE A 394 31.24 -4.51 -28.56
N ALA A 395 30.29 -4.59 -29.49
CA ALA A 395 29.70 -5.86 -29.93
C ALA A 395 30.64 -6.61 -30.90
N ALA A 396 31.48 -5.90 -31.65
CA ALA A 396 32.40 -6.45 -32.65
C ALA A 396 33.82 -6.72 -32.12
N ALA A 397 34.26 -5.99 -31.09
CA ALA A 397 35.52 -6.20 -30.38
C ALA A 397 35.23 -6.59 -28.92
N GLU A 398 36.08 -7.40 -28.29
CA GLU A 398 36.09 -7.70 -26.84
C GLU A 398 36.37 -6.45 -25.95
N GLY A 399 35.91 -5.28 -26.35
CA GLY A 399 36.04 -4.02 -25.65
C GLY A 399 34.99 -3.91 -24.56
N GLU A 400 35.19 -4.64 -23.47
CA GLU A 400 34.54 -4.29 -22.22
C GLU A 400 35.27 -3.08 -21.60
N THR A 401 34.51 -2.14 -21.04
CA THR A 401 35.05 -0.99 -20.30
C THR A 401 35.87 -1.45 -19.08
N ALA A 402 36.70 -0.56 -18.54
CA ALA A 402 37.57 -0.88 -17.42
C ALA A 402 36.77 -1.34 -16.17
N LEU A 403 35.64 -0.69 -15.89
CA LEU A 403 34.78 -1.06 -14.77
C LEU A 403 34.02 -2.35 -15.03
N TRP A 404 33.49 -2.55 -16.23
CA TRP A 404 32.77 -3.78 -16.55
C TRP A 404 33.65 -5.02 -16.38
N LYS A 405 34.90 -4.96 -16.88
CA LYS A 405 35.90 -6.03 -16.69
C LYS A 405 36.18 -6.31 -15.21
N SER A 406 36.23 -5.26 -14.40
CA SER A 406 36.51 -5.35 -12.96
C SER A 406 35.33 -5.95 -12.17
N TYR A 407 34.10 -5.66 -12.59
CA TYR A 407 32.87 -6.02 -11.89
C TYR A 407 32.25 -7.33 -12.36
N ALA A 408 32.45 -7.73 -13.62
CA ALA A 408 31.87 -8.95 -14.19
C ALA A 408 32.25 -10.23 -13.41
N PRO A 409 33.51 -10.46 -12.99
CA PRO A 409 33.86 -11.61 -12.15
C PRO A 409 33.13 -11.60 -10.80
N LEU A 410 32.93 -10.41 -10.21
CA LEU A 410 32.28 -10.26 -8.92
C LEU A 410 30.78 -10.59 -8.99
N ALA A 411 30.12 -10.22 -10.08
CA ALA A 411 28.71 -10.53 -10.29
C ALA A 411 28.45 -11.99 -10.67
N ALA A 412 29.39 -12.65 -11.34
CA ALA A 412 29.30 -14.08 -11.60
C ALA A 412 29.28 -14.90 -10.30
N VAL A 413 29.97 -14.42 -9.26
CA VAL A 413 30.03 -15.08 -7.94
C VAL A 413 28.86 -14.67 -7.03
N ASN A 414 28.43 -13.40 -7.09
CA ASN A 414 27.44 -12.86 -6.16
C ASN A 414 26.07 -12.62 -6.80
N PRO A 415 25.02 -13.38 -6.43
CA PRO A 415 23.67 -13.21 -6.99
C PRO A 415 22.97 -11.90 -6.57
N ARG A 416 23.56 -11.17 -5.60
CA ARG A 416 23.08 -9.86 -5.14
C ARG A 416 23.60 -8.71 -5.98
N PHE A 417 24.54 -8.96 -6.88
CA PHE A 417 25.13 -7.95 -7.74
C PHE A 417 24.70 -8.18 -9.19
N SER A 418 24.24 -7.13 -9.87
CA SER A 418 23.75 -7.23 -11.24
C SER A 418 24.32 -6.12 -12.09
N LEU A 419 24.85 -6.48 -13.25
CA LEU A 419 25.34 -5.54 -14.27
C LEU A 419 24.35 -5.47 -15.41
N LYS A 420 24.04 -4.25 -15.86
CA LYS A 420 23.19 -3.98 -17.02
C LYS A 420 23.75 -2.83 -17.84
N ARG A 421 23.45 -2.84 -19.13
CA ARG A 421 23.79 -1.75 -20.06
C ARG A 421 22.55 -1.04 -20.52
N VAL A 422 22.65 0.28 -20.68
CA VAL A 422 21.62 1.13 -21.27
C VAL A 422 22.26 1.93 -22.38
N THR A 423 21.71 1.82 -23.59
CA THR A 423 22.18 2.57 -24.76
C THR A 423 21.20 3.67 -25.16
N LYS A 424 19.90 3.36 -25.08
CA LYS A 424 18.82 4.26 -25.49
C LYS A 424 17.83 4.47 -24.35
N ALA A 425 17.05 5.54 -24.45
CA ALA A 425 15.97 5.81 -23.50
C ALA A 425 14.92 4.68 -23.45
N ALA A 426 14.69 3.99 -24.58
CA ALA A 426 13.77 2.86 -24.66
C ALA A 426 14.25 1.63 -23.86
N ASP A 427 15.56 1.50 -23.60
CA ASP A 427 16.14 0.39 -22.85
C ASP A 427 15.98 0.54 -21.33
N ILE A 428 15.74 1.78 -20.86
CA ILE A 428 15.66 2.10 -19.43
C ILE A 428 14.60 1.23 -18.74
N PHE A 429 13.38 1.18 -19.29
CA PHE A 429 12.29 0.43 -18.65
C PHE A 429 12.49 -1.10 -18.67
N PRO A 430 12.86 -1.75 -19.81
CA PRO A 430 13.25 -3.15 -19.82
C PRO A 430 14.32 -3.49 -18.77
N VAL A 431 15.41 -2.70 -18.72
CA VAL A 431 16.48 -2.89 -17.74
C VAL A 431 15.97 -2.72 -16.32
N PHE A 432 15.17 -1.67 -16.06
CA PHE A 432 14.58 -1.42 -14.75
C PHE A 432 13.71 -2.61 -14.29
N ARG A 433 12.88 -3.15 -15.19
CA ARG A 433 12.05 -4.31 -14.92
C ARG A 433 12.88 -5.55 -14.64
N GLU A 434 13.95 -5.80 -15.37
CA GLU A 434 14.84 -6.93 -15.09
C GLU A 434 15.50 -6.82 -13.70
N LEU A 435 15.89 -5.61 -13.28
CA LEU A 435 16.54 -5.38 -11.99
C LEU A 435 15.57 -5.58 -10.81
N PHE A 436 14.32 -5.10 -10.95
CA PHE A 436 13.33 -4.98 -9.87
C PHE A 436 12.05 -5.80 -10.06
N ALA A 437 12.03 -6.81 -10.93
CA ALA A 437 10.88 -7.70 -11.09
C ALA A 437 10.61 -8.53 -9.83
N LYS A 438 9.32 -8.65 -9.47
CA LYS A 438 8.83 -9.51 -8.37
C LYS A 438 9.28 -10.97 -8.49
N ASN A 439 9.17 -11.53 -9.69
CA ASN A 439 9.58 -12.89 -9.99
C ASN A 439 10.85 -12.87 -10.84
N ARG A 440 12.02 -12.85 -10.21
CA ARG A 440 13.32 -12.94 -10.92
C ARG A 440 13.48 -14.21 -11.76
N ALA A 441 12.69 -15.24 -11.51
CA ALA A 441 12.62 -16.44 -12.34
C ALA A 441 11.87 -16.23 -13.67
N GLU A 442 10.89 -15.31 -13.72
CA GLU A 442 10.07 -15.05 -14.91
C GLU A 442 10.71 -14.01 -15.85
N ALA A 443 11.56 -13.11 -15.33
CA ALA A 443 12.20 -12.04 -16.12
C ALA A 443 13.29 -12.52 -17.10
N LYS A 444 13.64 -13.82 -17.11
CA LYS A 444 14.58 -14.43 -18.08
C LYS A 444 13.91 -15.00 -19.33
N THR A 445 12.60 -14.79 -19.48
CA THR A 445 11.75 -15.22 -20.61
C THR A 445 11.08 -14.01 -21.21
#